data_AF-A0A378W5T7-F1
#
_entry.id   AF-A0A378W5T7-F1
#
_cell.length_a   1.000
_cell.length_b   1.000
_cell.length_c   1.000
_cell.angle_alpha   90.00
_cell.angle_beta   90.00
_cell.angle_gamma   90.00
#
_symmetry.space_group_name_H-M   'P 1'
#
loop_
_entity.id
_entity.type
_entity.pdbx_description
1 polymer ?
#
loop_
_entity_poly.entity_id
_entity_poly.type
_entity_poly.pdbx_seq_one_letter_code
_entity_poly.pdbx_strand_id
1 'polypeptide(L)'
;MSSTIAVLVAVAGLLAWRWQLRRNPNWATNDDARFYVSSGTWSTIIALYWFLQSQLTAHWVWQIWPVLAIGSLILMRRGSDGLAVRQDQFTPLPPAPRRDGRGSDRLLTHRAHHR
;
A
#
# COMPACT_ATOMS: atom_id res chain seq x y z
N MET A 1 13.34 -3.62 31.94
CA MET A 1 11.98 -4.13 32.18
C MET A 1 10.91 -3.21 31.56
N SER A 2 10.87 -1.91 31.89
CA SER A 2 9.87 -0.97 31.33
C SER A 2 9.83 -0.91 29.80
N SER A 3 10.99 -0.81 29.14
CA SER A 3 11.09 -0.74 27.66
C SER A 3 10.53 -1.99 26.96
N THR A 4 10.70 -3.16 27.56
CA THR A 4 10.15 -4.42 27.04
C THR A 4 8.63 -4.45 27.11
N ILE A 5 8.06 -3.96 28.21
CA ILE A 5 6.61 -3.86 28.39
C ILE A 5 6.01 -2.88 27.36
N ALA A 6 6.66 -1.73 27.14
CA ALA A 6 6.22 -0.77 26.13
C ALA A 6 6.19 -1.38 24.73
N VAL A 7 7.20 -2.18 24.36
CA VAL A 7 7.23 -2.89 23.08
C VAL A 7 6.12 -3.93 22.98
N LEU A 8 5.86 -4.71 24.04
CA LEU A 8 4.76 -5.67 24.04
C LEU A 8 3.40 -5.00 23.87
N VAL A 9 3.17 -3.86 24.55
CA VAL A 9 1.95 -3.06 24.39
C VAL A 9 1.82 -2.53 22.96
N ALA A 10 2.92 -2.03 22.37
CA ALA A 10 2.93 -1.56 21.00
C ALA A 10 2.60 -2.69 20.01
N VAL A 11 3.20 -3.88 20.16
CA VAL A 11 2.91 -5.06 19.33
C VAL A 11 1.45 -5.50 19.48
N ALA A 12 0.93 -5.56 20.70
CA ALA A 12 -0.46 -5.93 20.96
C ALA A 12 -1.44 -4.93 20.31
N GLY A 13 -1.17 -3.63 20.45
CA GLY A 13 -1.94 -2.58 19.77
C GLY A 13 -1.88 -2.70 18.26
N LEU A 14 -0.72 -3.03 17.70
CA LEU A 14 -0.52 -3.23 16.26
C LEU A 14 -1.31 -4.42 15.72
N LEU A 15 -1.33 -5.53 16.46
CA LEU A 15 -2.09 -6.73 16.13
C LEU A 15 -3.60 -6.47 16.21
N ALA A 16 -4.05 -5.78 17.27
CA ALA A 16 -5.46 -5.40 17.43
C ALA A 16 -5.92 -4.48 16.28
N TRP A 17 -5.12 -3.47 15.95
CA TRP A 17 -5.38 -2.56 14.84
C TRP A 17 -5.42 -3.31 13.50
N ARG A 18 -4.47 -4.21 13.25
CA ARG A 18 -4.44 -5.03 12.03
C ARG A 18 -5.65 -5.96 11.93
N TRP A 19 -6.13 -6.49 13.06
CA TRP A 19 -7.34 -7.29 13.09
C TRP A 19 -8.58 -6.47 12.77
N GLN A 20 -8.68 -5.26 13.32
CA GLN A 20 -9.75 -4.32 13.01
C GLN A 20 -9.73 -3.89 11.54
N LEU A 21 -8.54 -3.66 10.96
CA LEU A 21 -8.37 -3.35 9.53
C LEU A 21 -8.85 -4.48 8.62
N ARG A 22 -8.52 -5.73 8.95
CA ARG A 22 -8.95 -6.92 8.20
C ARG A 22 -10.47 -7.13 8.23
N ARG A 23 -11.16 -6.58 9.23
CA ARG A 23 -12.64 -6.63 9.30
C ARG A 23 -13.32 -5.62 8.37
N ASN A 24 -12.58 -4.71 7.72
CA ASN A 24 -13.18 -3.77 6.77
C ASN A 24 -13.60 -4.49 5.48
N PRO A 25 -14.81 -4.23 4.96
CA PRO A 25 -15.31 -4.85 3.74
C PRO A 25 -14.46 -4.52 2.50
N ASN A 26 -13.78 -3.37 2.49
CA ASN A 26 -12.89 -2.93 1.41
C ASN A 26 -11.48 -3.57 1.47
N TRP A 27 -11.20 -4.42 2.46
CA TRP A 27 -9.88 -5.04 2.63
C TRP A 27 -9.51 -5.99 1.49
N ALA A 28 -10.49 -6.72 0.94
CA ALA A 28 -10.24 -7.70 -0.12
C ALA A 28 -10.10 -7.07 -1.52
N THR A 29 -10.62 -5.85 -1.71
CA THR A 29 -10.71 -5.18 -3.01
C THR A 29 -9.56 -4.20 -3.28
N ASN A 30 -8.82 -3.77 -2.25
CA ASN A 30 -7.74 -2.79 -2.40
C ASN A 30 -6.36 -3.42 -2.12
N ASP A 31 -5.67 -3.88 -3.17
CA ASP A 31 -4.36 -4.52 -3.04
C ASP A 31 -3.25 -3.55 -2.62
N ASP A 32 -3.31 -2.28 -3.01
CA ASP A 32 -2.36 -1.24 -2.58
C ASP A 32 -2.43 -1.03 -1.07
N ALA A 33 -3.64 -0.96 -0.49
CA ALA A 33 -3.82 -0.85 0.94
C ALA A 33 -3.18 -2.03 1.71
N ARG A 34 -3.26 -3.25 1.17
CA ARG A 34 -2.65 -4.44 1.78
C ARG A 34 -1.12 -4.38 1.73
N PHE A 35 -0.55 -3.88 0.63
CA PHE A 35 0.88 -3.66 0.50
C PHE A 35 1.38 -2.63 1.53
N TYR A 36 0.72 -1.47 1.65
CA TYR A 36 1.11 -0.44 2.62
C TYR A 36 0.96 -0.89 4.08
N VAL A 37 -0.11 -1.62 4.42
CA VAL A 37 -0.29 -2.15 5.77
C VAL A 37 0.73 -3.24 6.11
N SER A 38 1.06 -4.13 5.16
CA SER A 38 2.04 -5.19 5.39
C SER A 38 3.47 -4.64 5.52
N SER A 39 3.88 -3.76 4.62
CA SER A 39 5.18 -3.08 4.68
C SER A 39 5.31 -2.22 5.95
N GLY A 40 4.29 -1.42 6.29
CA GLY A 40 4.27 -0.64 7.54
C GLY A 40 4.34 -1.50 8.80
N THR A 41 3.71 -2.69 8.81
CA THR A 41 3.84 -3.64 9.93
C THR A 41 5.27 -4.13 10.10
N TRP A 42 5.91 -4.55 9.01
CA TRP A 42 7.31 -5.01 9.04
C TRP A 42 8.25 -3.90 9.49
N SER A 43 8.10 -2.69 8.94
CA SER A 43 8.89 -1.54 9.36
C SER A 43 8.71 -1.22 10.85
N THR A 44 7.49 -1.36 11.39
CA THR A 44 7.25 -1.13 12.83
C THR A 44 7.95 -2.17 13.70
N ILE A 45 7.93 -3.45 13.30
CA ILE A 45 8.63 -4.51 14.01
C ILE A 45 10.14 -4.25 14.01
N ILE A 46 10.70 -3.84 12.86
CA ILE A 46 12.11 -3.48 12.75
C ILE A 46 12.44 -2.28 13.65
N ALA A 47 11.59 -1.26 13.68
CA ALA A 47 11.76 -0.09 14.53
C ALA A 47 11.73 -0.45 16.02
N LEU A 48 10.81 -1.34 16.45
CA LEU A 48 10.73 -1.83 17.83
C LEU A 48 11.96 -2.66 18.22
N TYR A 49 12.45 -3.50 17.31
CA TYR A 49 13.69 -4.24 17.49
C TYR A 49 14.89 -3.29 17.67
N TRP A 50 15.02 -2.29 16.81
CA TRP A 50 16.08 -1.28 16.91
C TRP A 50 15.94 -0.39 18.14
N PHE A 51 14.72 -0.10 18.58
CA PHE A 51 14.50 0.57 19.86
C PHE A 51 15.06 -0.26 21.02
N LEU A 52 14.74 -1.56 21.09
CA LEU A 52 15.31 -2.46 22.10
C LEU A 52 16.85 -2.52 22.01
N GLN A 53 17.38 -2.62 20.80
CA GLN A 53 18.82 -2.68 20.55
C GLN A 53 19.53 -1.39 20.99
N SER A 54 18.91 -0.22 20.81
CA SER A 54 19.46 1.07 21.22
C SER A 54 19.59 1.23 22.73
N GLN A 55 18.77 0.50 23.51
CA GLN A 55 18.85 0.45 24.97
C GLN A 55 20.03 -0.40 25.46
N LEU A 56 20.52 -1.33 24.65
CA LEU A 56 21.57 -2.28 25.03
C LEU A 56 22.95 -1.72 24.69
N THR A 57 23.21 -1.35 23.45
CA THR A 57 24.46 -0.71 23.01
C THR A 57 24.36 -0.33 21.53
N ALA A 58 24.06 0.93 21.20
CA ALA A 58 24.40 1.58 19.93
C ALA A 58 23.91 3.04 19.84
N HIS A 59 24.83 3.98 19.62
CA HIS A 59 24.53 5.41 19.52
C HIS A 59 23.96 5.80 18.15
N TRP A 60 24.34 5.09 17.09
CA TRP A 60 23.84 5.31 15.73
C TRP A 60 22.39 4.85 15.55
N VAL A 61 21.99 3.79 16.25
CA VAL A 61 20.62 3.25 16.19
C VAL A 61 19.61 4.29 16.67
N TRP A 62 19.97 5.11 17.67
CA TRP A 62 19.17 6.24 18.18
C TRP A 62 18.75 7.25 17.11
N GLN A 63 19.54 7.40 16.04
CA GLN A 63 19.24 8.34 14.96
C GLN A 63 18.29 7.73 13.92
N ILE A 64 18.32 6.41 13.71
CA ILE A 64 17.61 5.78 12.59
C ILE A 64 16.27 5.18 13.01
N TRP A 65 16.16 4.63 14.22
CA TRP A 65 14.91 4.02 14.69
C TRP A 65 13.71 4.99 14.70
N PRO A 66 13.85 6.30 15.03
CA PRO A 66 12.72 7.22 15.01
C PRO A 66 12.22 7.49 13.59
N VAL A 67 13.14 7.59 12.62
CA VAL A 67 12.80 7.78 11.20
C VAL A 67 12.02 6.58 10.68
N LEU A 68 12.46 5.36 11.02
CA LEU A 68 11.73 4.13 10.69
C LEU A 68 10.36 4.07 11.37
N ALA A 69 10.23 4.51 12.63
CA ALA A 69 8.96 4.55 13.34
C ALA A 69 7.97 5.53 12.67
N ILE A 70 8.43 6.73 12.32
CA ILE A 70 7.62 7.74 11.61
C ILE A 70 7.24 7.23 10.21
N GLY A 71 8.19 6.66 9.47
CA GLY A 71 7.92 6.06 8.16
C GLY A 71 6.84 4.98 8.25
N SER A 72 6.94 4.10 9.25
CA SER A 72 5.94 3.07 9.52
C SER A 72 4.56 3.65 9.78
N LEU A 73 4.48 4.71 10.60
CA LEU A 73 3.23 5.41 10.89
C LEU A 73 2.61 6.01 9.61
N ILE A 74 3.42 6.59 8.73
CA ILE A 74 2.97 7.16 7.46
C ILE A 74 2.43 6.07 6.53
N LEU A 75 3.13 4.94 6.42
CA LEU A 75 2.68 3.80 5.63
C LEU A 75 1.36 3.24 6.16
N MET A 76 1.26 3.09 7.47
CA MET A 76 0.04 2.65 8.14
C MET A 76 -1.13 3.59 7.89
N ARG A 77 -0.89 4.91 7.98
CA ARG A 77 -1.88 5.94 7.70
C ARG A 77 -2.33 5.93 6.25
N ARG A 78 -1.41 5.80 5.29
CA ARG A 78 -1.76 5.68 3.86
C ARG A 78 -2.59 4.43 3.59
N GLY A 79 -2.25 3.30 4.22
CA GLY A 79 -3.03 2.08 4.13
C GLY A 79 -4.45 2.23 4.68
N SER A 80 -4.61 2.91 5.82
CA SER A 80 -5.94 3.20 6.37
C SER A 80 -6.74 4.19 5.53
N ASP A 81 -6.09 5.24 5.03
CA ASP A 81 -6.73 6.25 4.18
C ASP A 81 -7.22 5.59 2.88
N GLY A 82 -6.43 4.71 2.27
CA GLY A 82 -6.83 3.93 1.08
C GLY A 82 -8.02 2.99 1.31
N LEU A 83 -8.22 2.47 2.53
CA LEU A 83 -9.40 1.68 2.89
C LEU A 83 -10.64 2.55 3.15
N ALA A 84 -10.42 3.81 3.55
CA ALA A 84 -11.45 4.81 3.81
C ALA A 84 -11.93 5.54 2.55
N VAL A 85 -11.18 5.50 1.43
CA VAL A 85 -11.62 6.02 0.14
C VAL A 85 -12.91 5.29 -0.28
N ARG A 86 -13.98 6.07 -0.38
CA ARG A 86 -15.34 5.65 -0.75
C ARG A 86 -15.37 5.22 -2.22
N GLN A 87 -16.17 4.20 -2.54
CA GLN A 87 -16.30 3.62 -3.89
C GLN A 87 -16.69 4.61 -5.01
N ASP A 88 -17.08 5.83 -4.65
CA ASP A 88 -17.52 6.88 -5.57
C ASP A 88 -16.38 7.42 -6.47
N GLN A 89 -15.12 7.08 -6.16
CA GLN A 89 -13.94 7.48 -6.94
C GLN A 89 -13.42 6.40 -7.90
N PHE A 90 -14.10 5.24 -7.99
CA PHE A 90 -13.97 4.39 -9.18
C PHE A 90 -14.68 5.10 -10.34
N THR A 91 -13.99 6.04 -10.98
CA THR A 91 -14.40 6.55 -12.28
C THR A 91 -14.53 5.34 -13.20
N PRO A 92 -15.72 5.03 -13.75
CA PRO A 92 -15.84 4.02 -14.77
C PRO A 92 -14.82 4.38 -15.85
N LEU A 93 -13.97 3.43 -16.26
CA LEU A 93 -13.12 3.63 -17.42
C LEU A 93 -14.00 4.24 -18.53
N PRO A 94 -13.61 5.36 -19.15
CA PRO A 94 -14.39 5.90 -20.26
C PRO A 94 -14.60 4.77 -21.27
N PRO A 95 -15.84 4.55 -21.74
CA PRO A 95 -16.15 3.42 -22.62
C PRO A 95 -15.16 3.44 -23.78
N ALA A 96 -14.51 2.29 -24.03
CA ALA A 96 -13.54 2.15 -25.09
C ALA A 96 -14.12 2.75 -26.39
N PRO A 97 -13.35 3.55 -27.14
CA PRO A 97 -13.84 4.16 -28.37
C PRO A 97 -14.36 3.03 -29.26
N ARG A 98 -15.66 3.10 -29.57
CA ARG A 98 -16.33 2.17 -30.48
C ARG A 98 -15.52 2.20 -31.77
N ARG A 99 -14.82 1.11 -32.07
CA ARG A 99 -14.08 0.96 -33.32
C ARG A 99 -15.11 0.85 -34.43
N ASP A 100 -15.56 2.00 -34.92
CA ASP A 100 -16.43 2.07 -36.08
C ASP A 100 -15.64 1.46 -37.24
N GLY A 101 -16.06 0.26 -37.64
CA GLY A 101 -15.48 -0.55 -38.72
C GLY A 101 -15.75 0.05 -40.10
N ARG A 102 -15.52 1.35 -40.27
CA ARG A 102 -15.74 2.09 -41.51
C ARG A 102 -14.42 2.64 -42.05
N GLY A 103 -13.46 1.75 -42.25
CA GLY A 103 -12.14 2.11 -42.76
C GLY A 103 -11.41 1.05 -43.58
N SER A 104 -11.96 -0.16 -43.70
CA SER A 104 -11.28 -1.28 -44.38
C SER A 104 -11.55 -1.39 -45.89
N ASP A 105 -12.54 -0.69 -46.44
CA ASP A 105 -12.91 -0.85 -47.86
C ASP A 105 -12.13 0.03 -48.84
N ARG A 106 -11.29 0.96 -48.37
CA ARG A 106 -10.57 1.89 -49.26
C ARG A 106 -9.14 1.50 -49.63
N LEU A 107 -8.63 0.37 -49.13
CA LEU A 107 -7.24 -0.03 -49.35
C LEU A 107 -7.05 -1.21 -50.34
N LEU A 108 -8.13 -1.78 -50.89
CA LEU A 108 -8.03 -2.94 -51.80
C LEU A 108 -8.08 -2.60 -53.29
N THR A 109 -8.30 -1.36 -53.70
CA THR A 109 -8.47 -1.02 -55.13
C THR A 109 -7.21 -0.53 -55.84
N HIS A 110 -6.07 -0.39 -55.17
CA HIS A 110 -4.87 0.21 -55.81
C HIS A 110 -3.88 -0.79 -56.45
N ARG A 111 -4.24 -2.07 -56.61
CA ARG A 111 -3.31 -3.11 -57.11
C ARG A 111 -3.83 -3.94 -58.28
N ALA A 112 -4.55 -3.30 -59.20
CA ALA A 112 -4.99 -3.97 -60.42
C ALA A 112 -4.96 -3.05 -61.64
N HIS A 113 -3.80 -2.47 -61.99
CA HIS A 113 -3.52 -2.01 -63.35
C HIS A 113 -2.02 -1.86 -63.58
N HIS A 114 -1.34 -2.97 -63.88
CA HIS A 114 -0.11 -2.99 -64.66
C HIS A 114 0.01 -4.37 -65.33
N ARG A 115 -0.56 -4.47 -66.52
CA ARG A 115 -0.11 -5.34 -67.61
C ARG A 115 -0.33 -4.58 -68.90
#